data_AF-A0A519MD47-F1
#
_entry.id   AF-A0A519MD47-F1
#
_cell.length_a   1.000
_cell.length_b   1.000
_cell.length_c   1.000
_cell.angle_alpha   90.00
_cell.angle_beta   90.00
_cell.angle_gamma   90.00
#
_symmetry.space_group_name_H-M   'P 1'
#
loop_
_entity.id
_entity.type
_entity.pdbx_description
1 polymer ?
#
loop_
_entity_poly.entity_id
_entity_poly.type
_entity_poly.pdbx_seq_one_letter_code
_entity_poly.pdbx_strand_id
1 'polypeptide(L)'
;ASFAKFCYDHNNVSYCRQIVVEAFEAFFQNLVLHYPNYQELTFNCIGSVGYNFRDALTQVANSHGMQVGKIIRSPIDDLVSYHES
;
A
#
# COMPACT_ATOMS: atom_id res chain seq x y z
N ALA A 1 -2.26 14.43 -6.37
CA ALA A 1 -1.33 15.15 -5.46
C ALA A 1 -2.03 16.02 -4.40
N SER A 2 -3.36 16.22 -4.47
CA SER A 2 -4.12 17.06 -3.54
C SER A 2 -4.32 16.45 -2.15
N PHE A 3 -4.63 15.16 -2.05
CA PHE A 3 -4.87 14.47 -0.77
C PHE A 3 -3.62 14.46 0.14
N ALA A 4 -2.44 14.16 -0.43
CA ALA A 4 -1.18 14.16 0.32
C ALA A 4 -0.81 15.55 0.88
N LYS A 5 -1.16 16.64 0.17
CA LYS A 5 -0.94 18.01 0.63
C LYS A 5 -1.89 18.40 1.77
N PHE A 6 -3.16 17.98 1.66
CA PHE A 6 -4.16 18.20 2.72
C PHE A 6 -3.77 17.55 4.06
N CYS A 7 -3.21 16.32 4.02
CA CYS A 7 -2.73 15.62 5.21
C CYS A 7 -1.47 16.24 5.83
N TYR A 8 -0.66 16.95 5.05
CA TYR A 8 0.55 17.60 5.54
C TYR A 8 0.23 18.95 6.22
N ASP A 9 -0.73 19.71 5.68
CA ASP A 9 -1.06 21.07 6.16
C ASP A 9 -1.84 21.07 7.49
N HIS A 10 -2.44 19.95 7.89
CA HIS A 10 -3.13 19.80 9.17
C HIS A 10 -2.36 18.79 10.02
N ASN A 11 -1.76 19.27 11.12
CA ASN A 11 -0.86 18.57 12.06
C ASN A 11 -1.50 17.40 12.83
N ASN A 12 -2.33 16.61 12.15
CA ASN A 12 -3.18 15.53 12.65
C ASN A 12 -2.73 14.22 12.00
N VAL A 13 -1.42 13.97 12.05
CA VAL A 13 -0.74 12.84 11.41
C VAL A 13 -1.40 11.50 11.79
N SER A 14 -1.88 11.38 13.03
CA SER A 14 -2.64 10.23 13.52
C SER A 14 -4.00 10.08 12.83
N TYR A 15 -4.79 11.14 12.73
CA TYR A 15 -6.10 11.13 12.07
C TYR A 15 -5.99 10.82 10.57
N CYS A 16 -5.05 11.47 9.88
CA CYS A 16 -4.80 11.19 8.46
C CYS A 16 -4.34 9.75 8.23
N ARG A 17 -3.47 9.21 9.12
CA ARG A 17 -3.07 7.81 9.07
C ARG A 17 -4.27 6.88 9.25
N GLN A 18 -5.16 7.18 10.19
CA GLN A 18 -6.35 6.36 10.44
C GLN A 18 -7.24 6.28 9.20
N ILE A 19 -7.54 7.39 8.54
CA ILE A 19 -8.32 7.41 7.29
C ILE A 19 -7.66 6.53 6.21
N VAL A 20 -6.33 6.60 6.08
CA VAL A 20 -5.60 5.78 5.10
C VAL A 20 -5.69 4.29 5.43
N VAL A 21 -5.57 3.92 6.70
CA VAL A 21 -5.73 2.53 7.15
C VAL A 21 -7.15 2.04 6.87
N GLU A 22 -8.18 2.82 7.20
CA GLU A 22 -9.58 2.49 6.94
C GLU A 22 -9.86 2.32 5.43
N ALA A 23 -9.27 3.17 4.59
CA ALA A 23 -9.40 3.05 3.14
C ALA A 23 -8.74 1.76 2.61
N PHE A 24 -7.56 1.40 3.12
CA PHE A 24 -6.92 0.14 2.75
C PHE A 24 -7.65 -1.08 3.30
N GLU A 25 -8.22 -1.00 4.50
CA GLU A 25 -9.08 -2.04 5.05
C GLU A 25 -10.28 -2.27 4.13
N ALA A 26 -10.98 -1.20 3.73
CA ALA A 26 -12.08 -1.28 2.77
C ALA A 26 -11.62 -1.88 1.43
N PHE A 27 -10.42 -1.55 0.94
CA PHE A 27 -9.87 -2.15 -0.27
C PHE A 27 -9.64 -3.67 -0.11
N PHE A 28 -9.11 -4.13 1.03
CA PHE A 28 -8.93 -5.55 1.29
C PHE A 28 -10.27 -6.27 1.35
N GLN A 29 -11.19 -5.77 2.19
CA GLN A 29 -12.51 -6.36 2.41
C GLN A 29 -13.31 -6.49 1.11
N ASN A 30 -13.29 -5.47 0.26
CA ASN A 30 -14.12 -5.44 -0.95
C ASN A 30 -13.45 -6.06 -2.19
N LEU A 31 -12.15 -6.32 -2.15
CA LEU A 31 -11.42 -6.80 -3.33
C LEU A 31 -10.45 -7.94 -3.02
N VAL A 32 -9.44 -7.69 -2.19
CA VAL A 32 -8.31 -8.63 -2.02
C VAL A 32 -8.76 -9.96 -1.41
N LEU A 33 -9.63 -9.92 -0.39
CA LEU A 33 -10.07 -11.14 0.32
C LEU A 33 -10.92 -12.08 -0.55
N HIS A 34 -11.45 -11.59 -1.67
CA HIS A 34 -12.30 -12.37 -2.57
C HIS A 34 -11.50 -13.21 -3.57
N TYR A 35 -10.18 -13.03 -3.64
CA TYR A 35 -9.33 -13.91 -4.44
C TYR A 35 -9.14 -15.27 -3.74
N PRO A 36 -9.34 -16.39 -4.44
CA PRO A 36 -9.06 -17.71 -3.88
C PRO A 36 -7.62 -17.81 -3.39
N ASN A 37 -7.44 -18.38 -2.20
CA ASN A 37 -6.13 -18.61 -1.57
C ASN A 37 -5.25 -17.35 -1.47
N TYR A 38 -5.84 -16.15 -1.32
CA TYR A 38 -5.06 -14.90 -1.27
C TYR A 38 -3.95 -14.92 -0.20
N GLN A 39 -4.11 -15.66 0.90
CA GLN A 39 -3.11 -15.80 1.96
C GLN A 39 -1.86 -16.59 1.53
N GLU A 40 -1.97 -17.45 0.51
CA GLU A 40 -0.84 -18.17 -0.09
C GLU A 40 -0.10 -17.31 -1.14
N LEU A 41 -0.65 -16.14 -1.48
CA LEU A 41 -0.10 -15.22 -2.45
C LEU A 41 0.58 -14.03 -1.75
N THR A 42 1.56 -13.43 -2.42
CA THR A 42 2.16 -12.18 -1.94
C THR A 42 1.40 -10.96 -2.43
N PHE A 43 1.11 -10.02 -1.54
CA PHE A 43 0.52 -8.72 -1.88
C PHE A 43 1.59 -7.81 -2.50
N ASN A 44 1.42 -7.45 -3.76
CA ASN A 44 2.31 -6.52 -4.46
C ASN A 44 1.52 -5.27 -4.85
N CYS A 45 2.16 -4.10 -4.78
CA CYS A 45 1.53 -2.82 -5.11
C CYS A 45 2.49 -1.93 -5.91
N ILE A 46 1.97 -1.30 -6.95
CA ILE A 46 2.69 -0.33 -7.78
C ILE A 46 1.94 0.99 -7.76
N GLY A 47 2.66 2.08 -7.52
CA GLY A 47 2.14 3.43 -7.65
C GLY A 47 2.39 4.30 -6.43
N SER A 48 2.26 5.61 -6.63
CA SER A 48 2.65 6.61 -5.63
C SER A 48 1.89 6.53 -4.31
N VAL A 49 0.60 6.19 -4.33
CA VAL A 49 -0.23 6.10 -3.11
C VAL A 49 0.22 4.93 -2.24
N GLY A 50 0.24 3.71 -2.78
CA GLY A 50 0.68 2.53 -2.05
C GLY A 50 2.12 2.65 -1.55
N TYR A 51 3.01 3.26 -2.34
CA TYR A 51 4.40 3.50 -1.94
C TYR A 51 4.56 4.53 -0.82
N ASN A 52 3.87 5.68 -0.92
CA ASN A 52 3.98 6.74 0.08
C ASN A 52 3.33 6.32 1.42
N PHE A 53 2.31 5.46 1.38
CA PHE A 53 1.61 4.95 2.57
C PHE A 53 1.88 3.47 2.84
N ARG A 54 3.04 2.96 2.40
CA ARG A 54 3.39 1.54 2.48
C ARG A 54 3.29 0.96 3.89
N ASP A 55 3.64 1.72 4.92
CA ASP A 55 3.57 1.23 6.31
C ASP A 55 2.13 0.91 6.73
N ALA A 56 1.15 1.71 6.29
CA ALA A 56 -0.26 1.47 6.55
C ALA A 56 -0.79 0.31 5.69
N LEU A 57 -0.36 0.23 4.44
CA LEU A 57 -0.74 -0.85 3.53
C LEU A 57 -0.19 -2.21 3.99
N THR A 58 1.06 -2.24 4.46
CA THR A 58 1.70 -3.41 5.05
C THR A 58 1.03 -3.82 6.37
N GLN A 59 0.64 -2.84 7.20
CA GLN A 59 -0.12 -3.11 8.42
C GLN A 59 -1.44 -3.85 8.10
N VAL A 60 -2.20 -3.37 7.13
CA VAL A 60 -3.48 -3.97 6.73
C VAL A 60 -3.27 -5.36 6.10
N ALA A 61 -2.30 -5.51 5.18
CA ALA A 61 -2.02 -6.81 4.57
C ALA A 61 -1.66 -7.88 5.62
N ASN A 62 -0.80 -7.51 6.58
CA ASN A 62 -0.38 -8.41 7.66
C ASN A 62 -1.54 -8.75 8.60
N SER A 63 -2.46 -7.81 8.89
CA SER A 63 -3.64 -8.10 9.73
C SER A 63 -4.61 -9.09 9.07
N HIS A 64 -4.60 -9.21 7.74
CA HIS A 64 -5.36 -10.22 6.99
C HIS A 64 -4.58 -11.52 6.74
N GLY A 65 -3.37 -11.65 7.31
CA GLY A 65 -2.54 -12.85 7.14
C GLY A 65 -1.98 -13.01 5.73
N MET A 66 -1.90 -11.94 4.94
CA MET A 66 -1.32 -11.96 3.59
C MET A 66 0.12 -11.44 3.63
N GLN A 67 1.07 -12.21 3.09
CA GLN A 67 2.46 -11.79 3.03
C GLN A 67 2.63 -10.60 2.08
N VAL A 68 3.38 -9.57 2.47
CA VAL A 68 3.70 -8.43 1.60
C VAL A 68 4.92 -8.74 0.74
N GLY A 69 4.78 -8.56 -0.57
CA GLY A 69 5.86 -8.60 -1.57
C GLY A 69 6.39 -7.20 -1.90
N LYS A 70 6.48 -6.88 -3.18
CA LYS A 70 6.99 -5.60 -3.69
C LYS A 70 5.96 -4.49 -3.54
N ILE A 71 6.36 -3.38 -2.93
CA ILE A 71 5.63 -2.11 -2.97
C ILE A 71 6.56 -1.07 -3.60
N ILE A 72 6.34 -0.74 -4.88
CA ILE A 72 7.22 0.13 -5.67
C ILE A 72 6.48 1.36 -6.19
N ARG A 73 7.23 2.44 -6.42
CA ARG A 73 6.66 3.70 -6.91
C ARG A 73 6.41 3.67 -8.43
N SER A 74 7.35 3.14 -9.18
CA SER A 74 7.34 3.06 -10.64
C SER A 74 8.03 1.76 -11.09
N PRO A 75 7.52 1.05 -12.11
CA PRO A 75 8.18 -0.12 -12.68
C PRO A 75 9.55 0.19 -13.31
N ILE A 76 9.76 1.42 -13.80
CA ILE A 76 11.01 1.82 -14.45
C ILE A 76 12.19 1.74 -13.47
N ASP A 77 11.99 2.07 -12.20
CA ASP A 77 13.06 2.06 -11.20
C ASP A 77 13.63 0.64 -11.02
N ASP A 78 12.75 -0.37 -10.98
CA ASP A 78 13.14 -1.79 -10.93
C ASP A 78 13.84 -2.24 -12.24
N LEU A 79 13.36 -1.80 -13.40
CA LEU A 79 13.97 -2.14 -14.69
C LEU A 79 15.39 -1.59 -14.82
N VAL A 80 15.64 -0.37 -14.34
CA VAL A 80 16.99 0.20 -14.29
C VAL A 80 17.90 -0.66 -13.41
N SER A 81 17.46 -1.00 -12.18
CA SER A 81 18.26 -1.84 -11.28
C SER A 81 18.58 -3.24 -11.85
N TYR A 82 17.71 -3.79 -12.69
CA TYR A 82 17.91 -5.11 -13.32
C TYR A 82 18.93 -5.09 -14.47
N HIS A 83 19.16 -3.92 -15.09
CA HIS A 83 20.09 -3.75 -16.22
C HIS A 83 21.43 -3.10 -15.83
N GLU A 84 21.56 -2.59 -14.61
CA GLU A 84 22.82 -2.06 -14.07
C GLU A 84 23.72 -3.13 -13.40
N SER A 85 23.28 -4.39 -13.38
CA SER A 85 24.02 -5.56 -12.84
C SER A 85 24.72 -6.38 -13.91
#